data_AF-A0A671WB94-F1
#
_entry.id   AF-A0A671WB94-F1
#
_cell.length_a   1.000
_cell.length_b   1.000
_cell.length_c   1.000
_cell.angle_alpha   90.00
_cell.angle_beta   90.00
_cell.angle_gamma   90.00
#
_symmetry.space_group_name_H-M   'P 1'
#
loop_
_entity.id
_entity.type
_entity.pdbx_description
1 polymer ?
#
loop_
_entity_poly.entity_id
_entity_poly.type
_entity_poly.pdbx_seq_one_letter_code
_entity_poly.pdbx_strand_id
1 'polypeptide(L)'
;MLMFTSSLAAEQQRELARRLTSFLSQYSHLSDSYIIEFFTEDLWHTLPNSWQPVLQDLSYPQIADLLLDAKHADRRYPSVWPLSLLAFRATAHALAFPRECRRQRGGVSGSVKPEEFLENQSQSSLLGHIFRKHVKPKKQHEIRKLGTLVKGLCEQTDCSRVVDVGSGQGHLTRFLSFGLGLSVTAIEADHTLVAMASKFDGQLVWALEKDKQKQNCSSLVPVSHSSPRHVAGWVNPKASWEAFIEQLWTADCVTEDPPTPSGPSKKRLRGSECQERCQVVQTSSCCGSTDSHGSESTSQHQPSKNESEESSAAENIQPDYPDFVLTGLHACGDLSATLLRHFVSCPHVRGITSVACCYMKITTRENPSPPGLVECPAAPTPGQESPPSEFGYPMSSWVRGLPGHRLSYKAREAACHAIEDYIRRLREESELLRTHCYRAALESFIRDTRPDLRRAGIQTIKKAHLLPFTEYARLGLPRVGLPPGLPLDPQRVEAMLQQQGRVVVYFSLSLLLAPVVETLVLLDRMIYLQENGVDSRLVPLFDPNFSPRNFVLVALKARG
;
A
#
# COMPACT_ATOMS: atom_id res chain seq x y z
N MET A 1 -26.13 1.74 13.45
CA MET A 1 -25.82 0.32 13.76
C MET A 1 -25.49 -0.41 12.45
N LEU A 2 -24.21 -0.70 12.19
CA LEU A 2 -23.79 -1.53 11.07
C LEU A 2 -24.05 -2.98 11.46
N MET A 3 -25.17 -3.58 11.04
CA MET A 3 -25.30 -5.03 11.15
C MET A 3 -24.25 -5.68 10.23
N PHE A 4 -23.31 -6.39 10.83
CA PHE A 4 -22.23 -7.07 10.13
C PHE A 4 -22.79 -8.31 9.42
N THR A 5 -23.25 -8.11 8.19
CA THR A 5 -23.63 -9.21 7.30
C THR A 5 -22.56 -9.34 6.23
N SER A 6 -22.08 -10.57 5.98
CA SER A 6 -21.18 -10.85 4.89
C SER A 6 -21.79 -10.36 3.57
N SER A 7 -20.98 -9.71 2.73
CA SER A 7 -21.47 -9.18 1.45
C SER A 7 -21.77 -10.28 0.42
N LEU A 8 -21.17 -11.46 0.57
CA LEU A 8 -21.28 -12.60 -0.34
C LEU A 8 -21.18 -13.91 0.44
N ALA A 9 -22.06 -14.86 0.16
CA ALA A 9 -21.95 -16.21 0.71
C ALA A 9 -20.66 -16.91 0.24
N ALA A 10 -20.15 -17.87 1.02
CA ALA A 10 -18.89 -18.56 0.71
C ALA A 10 -18.86 -19.18 -0.70
N GLU A 11 -19.94 -19.82 -1.13
CA GLU A 11 -20.06 -20.37 -2.48
C GLU A 11 -20.00 -19.30 -3.58
N GLN A 12 -20.64 -18.14 -3.35
CA GLN A 12 -20.60 -17.01 -4.28
C GLN A 12 -19.19 -16.43 -4.40
N GLN A 13 -18.44 -16.35 -3.28
CA GLN A 13 -17.05 -15.93 -3.28
C GLN A 13 -16.19 -16.89 -4.11
N ARG A 14 -16.33 -18.20 -3.90
CA ARG A 14 -15.59 -19.23 -4.63
C ARG A 14 -15.87 -19.24 -6.13
N GLU A 15 -17.13 -19.11 -6.50
CA GLU A 15 -17.57 -19.05 -7.90
C GLU A 15 -17.09 -17.76 -8.59
N LEU A 16 -17.13 -16.61 -7.89
CA LEU A 16 -16.58 -15.37 -8.40
C LEU A 16 -15.07 -15.49 -8.64
N ALA A 17 -14.31 -16.10 -7.72
CA ALA A 17 -12.87 -16.34 -7.89
C ALA A 17 -12.58 -17.21 -9.13
N ARG A 18 -13.38 -18.26 -9.36
CA ARG A 18 -13.26 -19.12 -10.55
C ARG A 18 -13.50 -18.33 -11.85
N ARG A 19 -14.51 -17.46 -11.88
CA ARG A 19 -14.79 -16.61 -13.05
C ARG A 19 -13.69 -15.57 -13.30
N LEU A 20 -13.20 -14.94 -12.24
CA LEU A 20 -12.10 -13.96 -12.30
C LEU A 20 -10.83 -14.58 -12.88
N THR A 21 -10.39 -15.72 -12.34
CA THR A 21 -9.18 -16.43 -12.79
C THR A 21 -9.31 -16.91 -14.24
N SER A 22 -10.45 -17.47 -14.63
CA SER A 22 -10.73 -17.85 -16.02
C SER A 22 -10.66 -16.65 -16.97
N PHE A 23 -11.27 -15.52 -16.61
CA PHE A 23 -11.31 -14.33 -17.45
C PHE A 23 -9.93 -13.68 -17.58
N LEU A 24 -9.20 -13.51 -16.47
CA LEU A 24 -7.84 -12.96 -16.50
C LEU A 24 -6.88 -13.87 -17.29
N SER A 25 -7.01 -15.20 -17.17
CA SER A 25 -6.21 -16.14 -17.95
C SER A 25 -6.48 -16.04 -19.45
N GLN A 26 -7.73 -15.79 -19.85
CA GLN A 26 -8.09 -15.64 -21.26
C GLN A 26 -7.50 -14.36 -21.89
N TYR A 27 -7.39 -13.28 -21.11
CA TYR A 27 -6.91 -11.98 -21.56
C TYR A 27 -5.53 -11.60 -20.98
N SER A 28 -4.71 -12.60 -20.65
CA SER A 28 -3.39 -12.41 -20.05
C SER A 28 -2.44 -11.58 -20.93
N HIS A 29 -2.53 -11.75 -22.25
CA HIS A 29 -1.80 -10.93 -23.22
C HIS A 29 -2.07 -9.42 -23.06
N LEU A 30 -3.27 -9.02 -22.62
CA LEU A 30 -3.59 -7.63 -22.30
C LEU A 30 -3.13 -7.23 -20.90
N SER A 31 -3.40 -8.05 -19.88
CA SER A 31 -3.06 -7.72 -18.49
C SER A 31 -1.57 -7.69 -18.20
N ASP A 32 -0.79 -8.49 -18.93
CA ASP A 32 0.65 -8.67 -18.72
C ASP A 32 1.49 -7.81 -19.65
N SER A 33 0.85 -7.10 -20.59
CA SER A 33 1.53 -6.23 -21.54
C SER A 33 2.07 -4.95 -20.90
N TYR A 34 3.26 -4.56 -21.32
CA TYR A 34 3.88 -3.30 -20.95
C TYR A 34 3.62 -2.29 -22.05
N ILE A 35 2.88 -1.21 -21.77
CA ILE A 35 2.55 -0.20 -22.78
C ILE A 35 3.78 0.45 -23.43
N ILE A 36 4.91 0.50 -22.70
CA ILE A 36 6.18 1.00 -23.25
C ILE A 36 6.74 0.09 -24.36
N GLU A 37 6.29 -1.16 -24.42
CA GLU A 37 6.68 -2.12 -25.45
C GLU A 37 5.74 -2.09 -26.66
N PHE A 38 4.80 -1.14 -26.74
CA PHE A 38 3.76 -1.09 -27.78
C PHE A 38 4.30 -1.28 -29.20
N PHE A 39 5.38 -0.58 -29.55
CA PHE A 39 5.99 -0.68 -30.88
C PHE A 39 7.00 -1.83 -31.00
N THR A 40 7.67 -2.19 -29.92
CA THR A 40 8.77 -3.19 -29.97
C THR A 40 8.28 -4.62 -29.91
N GLU A 41 7.10 -4.85 -29.36
CA GLU A 41 6.42 -6.15 -29.31
C GLU A 41 5.13 -6.16 -30.15
N ASP A 42 4.94 -5.14 -30.98
CA ASP A 42 3.80 -4.98 -31.89
C ASP A 42 2.43 -5.24 -31.24
N LEU A 43 2.21 -4.61 -30.08
CA LEU A 43 1.08 -4.91 -29.21
C LEU A 43 -0.28 -4.73 -29.91
N TRP A 44 -0.37 -3.81 -30.87
CA TRP A 44 -1.59 -3.57 -31.62
C TRP A 44 -2.12 -4.83 -32.32
N HIS A 45 -1.22 -5.60 -32.96
CA HIS A 45 -1.60 -6.80 -33.71
C HIS A 45 -1.84 -8.03 -32.82
N THR A 46 -1.57 -7.93 -31.52
CA THR A 46 -1.99 -8.94 -30.54
C THR A 46 -3.49 -8.89 -30.27
N LEU A 47 -4.16 -7.78 -30.60
CA LEU A 47 -5.62 -7.66 -30.52
C LEU A 47 -6.30 -8.52 -31.59
N PRO A 48 -7.47 -9.12 -31.30
CA PRO A 48 -8.25 -9.81 -32.32
C PRO A 48 -8.48 -8.93 -33.56
N ASN A 49 -8.32 -9.50 -34.76
CA ASN A 49 -8.45 -8.77 -36.03
C ASN A 49 -9.80 -8.06 -36.18
N SER A 50 -10.87 -8.58 -35.57
CA SER A 50 -12.19 -7.95 -35.58
C SER A 50 -12.26 -6.70 -34.69
N TRP A 51 -11.41 -6.57 -33.67
CA TRP A 51 -11.40 -5.43 -32.76
C TRP A 51 -10.68 -4.23 -33.34
N GLN A 52 -9.58 -4.45 -34.07
CA GLN A 52 -8.70 -3.37 -34.54
C GLN A 52 -9.44 -2.29 -35.36
N PRO A 53 -10.31 -2.60 -36.36
CA PRO A 53 -10.98 -1.60 -37.18
C PRO A 53 -11.96 -0.72 -36.40
N VAL A 54 -12.65 -1.27 -35.39
CA VAL A 54 -13.62 -0.50 -34.59
C VAL A 54 -12.96 0.31 -33.47
N LEU A 55 -11.71 0.02 -33.16
CA LEU A 55 -10.93 0.64 -32.10
C LEU A 55 -9.97 1.73 -32.59
N GLN A 56 -9.42 1.60 -33.80
CA GLN A 56 -8.36 2.50 -34.31
C GLN A 56 -8.79 3.97 -34.43
N ASP A 57 -10.06 4.22 -34.73
CA ASP A 57 -10.58 5.55 -35.08
C ASP A 57 -11.40 6.18 -33.94
N LEU A 58 -11.31 5.63 -32.73
CA LEU A 58 -12.02 6.16 -31.57
C LEU A 58 -11.37 7.46 -31.06
N SER A 59 -12.18 8.49 -30.86
CA SER A 59 -11.77 9.69 -30.14
C SER A 59 -11.58 9.42 -28.65
N TYR A 60 -10.82 10.25 -27.94
CA TYR A 60 -10.60 10.04 -26.49
C TYR A 60 -11.89 10.06 -25.67
N PRO A 61 -12.86 10.96 -25.90
CA PRO A 61 -14.17 10.86 -25.23
C PRO A 61 -14.90 9.54 -25.53
N GLN A 62 -14.83 9.04 -26.77
CA GLN A 62 -15.43 7.74 -27.12
C GLN A 62 -14.75 6.58 -26.40
N ILE A 63 -13.42 6.60 -26.23
CA ILE A 63 -12.69 5.59 -25.44
C ILE A 63 -13.22 5.60 -23.99
N ALA A 64 -13.37 6.79 -23.39
CA ALA A 64 -13.89 6.93 -22.04
C ALA A 64 -15.31 6.35 -21.92
N ASP A 65 -16.22 6.75 -22.79
CA ASP A 65 -17.65 6.44 -22.66
C ASP A 65 -18.01 5.02 -23.14
N LEU A 66 -17.35 4.55 -24.21
CA LEU A 66 -17.66 3.27 -24.84
C LEU A 66 -16.87 2.11 -24.23
N LEU A 67 -15.65 2.30 -23.72
CA LEU A 67 -14.85 1.22 -23.11
C LEU A 67 -14.88 1.29 -21.58
N LEU A 68 -14.44 2.39 -20.99
CA LEU A 68 -14.07 2.45 -19.58
C LEU A 68 -15.26 2.77 -18.65
N ASP A 69 -16.15 3.68 -19.01
CA ASP A 69 -17.23 4.11 -18.12
C ASP A 69 -18.39 3.10 -18.15
N ALA A 70 -18.52 2.34 -17.06
CA ALA A 70 -19.62 1.41 -16.83
C ALA A 70 -20.99 2.12 -16.75
N LYS A 71 -21.02 3.35 -16.23
CA LYS A 71 -22.25 4.09 -15.90
C LYS A 71 -22.83 4.87 -17.07
N HIS A 72 -22.04 5.09 -18.12
CA HIS A 72 -22.50 5.81 -19.30
C HIS A 72 -23.66 5.06 -19.98
N ALA A 73 -24.89 5.58 -19.88
CA ALA A 73 -26.09 4.88 -20.33
C ALA A 73 -26.36 5.03 -21.85
N ASP A 74 -26.14 6.23 -22.42
CA ASP A 74 -26.41 6.53 -23.84
C ASP A 74 -25.19 6.20 -24.73
N ARG A 75 -24.87 4.90 -24.85
CA ARG A 75 -23.74 4.47 -25.70
C ARG A 75 -24.14 4.49 -27.18
N ARG A 76 -23.55 5.42 -27.92
CA ARG A 76 -23.66 5.49 -29.39
C ARG A 76 -22.39 5.00 -30.04
N TYR A 77 -22.45 3.80 -30.60
CA TYR A 77 -21.32 3.19 -31.27
C TYR A 77 -21.19 3.77 -32.70
N PRO A 78 -19.98 4.16 -33.15
CA PRO A 78 -19.76 4.65 -34.52
C PRO A 78 -20.02 3.59 -35.59
N SER A 79 -19.89 2.33 -35.22
CA SER A 79 -20.04 1.16 -36.07
C SER A 79 -20.51 -0.05 -35.25
N VAL A 80 -20.86 -1.14 -35.92
CA VAL A 80 -21.23 -2.39 -35.24
C VAL A 80 -19.98 -3.00 -34.63
N TRP A 81 -19.89 -3.02 -33.30
CA TRP A 81 -18.79 -3.63 -32.58
C TRP A 81 -18.88 -5.16 -32.55
N PRO A 82 -17.74 -5.88 -32.59
CA PRO A 82 -17.73 -7.33 -32.43
C PRO A 82 -18.32 -7.75 -31.08
N LEU A 83 -19.12 -8.83 -31.08
CA LEU A 83 -19.70 -9.38 -29.85
C LEU A 83 -18.63 -9.73 -28.80
N SER A 84 -17.46 -10.20 -29.23
CA SER A 84 -16.36 -10.53 -28.31
C SER A 84 -15.80 -9.30 -27.59
N LEU A 85 -15.74 -8.13 -28.22
CA LEU A 85 -15.31 -6.88 -27.60
C LEU A 85 -16.36 -6.38 -26.59
N LEU A 86 -17.64 -6.44 -26.97
CA LEU A 86 -18.76 -6.09 -26.09
C LEU A 86 -18.82 -7.03 -24.86
N ALA A 87 -18.63 -8.33 -25.07
CA ALA A 87 -18.60 -9.34 -24.02
C ALA A 87 -17.38 -9.16 -23.10
N PHE A 88 -16.19 -8.92 -23.65
CA PHE A 88 -14.99 -8.59 -22.88
C PHE A 88 -15.26 -7.42 -21.93
N ARG A 89 -15.78 -6.32 -22.47
CA ARG A 89 -16.11 -5.12 -21.70
C ARG A 89 -17.16 -5.39 -20.63
N ALA A 90 -18.28 -6.01 -21.00
CA ALA A 90 -19.36 -6.29 -20.07
C ALA A 90 -18.90 -7.22 -18.93
N THR A 91 -18.07 -8.23 -19.27
CA THR A 91 -17.52 -9.19 -18.30
C THR A 91 -16.56 -8.51 -17.34
N ALA A 92 -15.65 -7.66 -17.83
CA ALA A 92 -14.71 -6.93 -16.97
C ALA A 92 -15.45 -6.07 -15.93
N HIS A 93 -16.50 -5.36 -16.34
CA HIS A 93 -17.33 -4.56 -15.43
C HIS A 93 -18.16 -5.40 -14.47
N ALA A 94 -18.70 -6.54 -14.93
CA ALA A 94 -19.55 -7.39 -14.11
C ALA A 94 -18.77 -8.18 -13.05
N LEU A 95 -17.52 -8.53 -13.33
CA LEU A 95 -16.67 -9.28 -12.40
C LEU A 95 -16.01 -8.39 -11.35
N ALA A 96 -15.81 -7.09 -11.63
CA ALA A 96 -15.20 -6.17 -10.69
C ALA A 96 -16.11 -5.85 -9.50
N PHE A 97 -15.54 -5.71 -8.30
CA PHE A 97 -16.30 -5.23 -7.16
C PHE A 97 -16.83 -3.80 -7.40
N PRO A 98 -18.07 -3.50 -6.96
CA PRO A 98 -18.64 -2.18 -7.12
C PRO A 98 -17.90 -1.17 -6.24
N ARG A 99 -17.36 -0.12 -6.87
CA ARG A 99 -16.57 0.92 -6.21
C ARG A 99 -17.41 2.00 -5.52
N GLU A 100 -18.74 1.89 -5.54
CA GLU A 100 -19.64 2.85 -4.89
C GLU A 100 -20.62 2.16 -3.96
N CYS A 101 -20.90 2.81 -2.83
CA CYS A 101 -21.91 2.33 -1.90
C CYS A 101 -23.31 2.61 -2.45
N ARG A 102 -24.14 1.56 -2.60
CA ARG A 102 -25.51 1.63 -3.18
C ARG A 102 -26.44 2.68 -2.53
N ARG A 103 -26.11 3.20 -1.35
CA ARG A 103 -26.91 4.20 -0.61
C ARG A 103 -26.85 5.63 -1.20
N GLN A 104 -25.88 5.98 -2.04
CA GLN A 104 -25.74 7.33 -2.62
C GLN A 104 -26.44 7.51 -3.98
N ARG A 105 -27.50 6.75 -4.28
CA ARG A 105 -28.21 6.83 -5.58
C ARG A 105 -29.10 8.07 -5.78
N GLY A 106 -28.97 9.12 -4.96
CA GLY A 106 -29.81 10.33 -5.02
C GLY A 106 -29.09 11.66 -5.23
N GLY A 107 -27.75 11.68 -5.31
CA GLY A 107 -26.99 12.93 -5.47
C GLY A 107 -26.59 13.18 -6.92
N VAL A 108 -26.95 14.35 -7.46
CA VAL A 108 -26.52 14.82 -8.79
C VAL A 108 -24.99 14.79 -8.87
N SER A 109 -24.46 14.11 -9.89
CA SER A 109 -23.03 13.97 -10.19
C SER A 109 -22.43 15.30 -10.68
N GLY A 110 -22.36 16.29 -9.78
CA GLY A 110 -21.49 17.45 -9.91
C GLY A 110 -20.24 17.25 -9.07
N SER A 111 -19.12 17.86 -9.47
CA SER A 111 -17.89 17.99 -8.68
C SER A 111 -18.13 18.78 -7.39
N VAL A 112 -18.93 18.23 -6.47
CA VAL A 112 -19.16 18.81 -5.14
C VAL A 112 -18.03 18.33 -4.25
N LYS A 113 -17.31 19.27 -3.63
CA LYS A 113 -16.31 18.93 -2.60
C LYS A 113 -16.96 17.99 -1.58
N PRO A 114 -16.34 16.85 -1.21
CA PRO A 114 -16.92 15.94 -0.22
C PRO A 114 -17.37 16.69 1.04
N GLU A 115 -18.50 16.31 1.64
CA GLU A 115 -19.14 17.02 2.76
C GLU A 115 -18.19 17.32 3.93
N GLU A 116 -17.21 16.45 4.18
CA GLU A 116 -16.15 16.65 5.19
C GLU A 116 -15.16 17.80 4.92
N PHE A 117 -15.22 18.40 3.73
CA PHE A 117 -14.53 19.64 3.38
C PHE A 117 -15.46 20.86 3.47
N LEU A 118 -16.77 20.65 3.65
CA LEU A 118 -17.78 21.68 3.86
C LEU A 118 -18.03 21.89 5.36
N GLU A 119 -18.19 20.81 6.15
CA GLU A 119 -18.45 20.87 7.59
C GLU A 119 -17.55 19.92 8.39
N ASN A 120 -17.18 20.32 9.61
CA ASN A 120 -16.27 19.55 10.48
C ASN A 120 -17.00 19.05 11.73
N GLN A 121 -17.32 17.75 11.78
CA GLN A 121 -18.00 17.11 12.92
C GLN A 121 -17.04 16.64 14.03
N SER A 122 -15.71 16.85 13.91
CA SER A 122 -14.78 16.55 15.00
C SER A 122 -14.94 17.59 16.11
N GLN A 123 -15.16 17.14 17.36
CA GLN A 123 -15.65 17.89 18.53
C GLN A 123 -14.82 19.09 19.05
N SER A 124 -13.98 19.71 18.21
CA SER A 124 -13.48 21.04 18.46
C SER A 124 -13.24 21.74 17.12
N SER A 125 -13.75 22.96 16.99
CA SER A 125 -13.46 23.85 15.86
C SER A 125 -11.97 24.13 15.69
N LEU A 126 -11.14 23.90 16.73
CA LEU A 126 -9.68 24.11 16.72
C LEU A 126 -8.88 22.91 16.20
N LEU A 127 -9.32 21.68 16.48
CA LEU A 127 -8.63 20.45 16.06
C LEU A 127 -8.55 20.34 14.51
N GLY A 128 -9.56 20.87 13.82
CA GLY A 128 -9.70 20.78 12.38
C GLY A 128 -8.53 21.35 11.57
N HIS A 129 -7.97 22.51 11.96
CA HIS A 129 -6.81 23.08 11.25
C HIS A 129 -5.50 22.35 11.58
N ILE A 130 -5.32 21.94 12.84
CA ILE A 130 -4.06 21.36 13.30
C ILE A 130 -3.84 19.96 12.72
N PHE A 131 -4.90 19.12 12.65
CA PHE A 131 -4.81 17.81 11.99
C PHE A 131 -4.60 17.89 10.47
N ARG A 132 -4.88 19.02 9.83
CA ARG A 132 -4.67 19.23 8.39
C ARG A 132 -3.25 19.65 8.04
N LYS A 133 -2.47 20.13 9.01
CA LYS A 133 -1.13 20.66 8.78
C LYS A 133 -0.23 19.58 8.16
N HIS A 134 0.33 19.86 6.99
CA HIS A 134 1.16 18.94 6.19
C HIS A 134 0.45 17.66 5.68
N VAL A 135 -0.89 17.59 5.73
CA VAL A 135 -1.65 16.44 5.21
C VAL A 135 -2.31 16.84 3.89
N LYS A 136 -1.98 16.13 2.80
CA LYS A 136 -2.63 16.34 1.50
C LYS A 136 -4.15 16.07 1.60
N PRO A 137 -5.00 16.81 0.85
CA PRO A 137 -6.45 16.64 0.89
C PRO A 137 -6.91 15.17 0.78
N LYS A 138 -6.32 14.39 -0.14
CA LYS A 138 -6.57 12.95 -0.27
C LYS A 138 -6.42 12.18 1.04
N LYS A 139 -5.28 12.37 1.71
CA LYS A 139 -4.97 11.66 2.96
C LYS A 139 -5.91 12.10 4.09
N GLN A 140 -6.38 13.36 4.09
CA GLN A 140 -7.37 13.84 5.06
C GLN A 140 -8.71 13.10 4.91
N HIS A 141 -9.19 12.92 3.68
CA HIS A 141 -10.42 12.16 3.39
C HIS A 141 -10.31 10.72 3.89
N GLU A 142 -9.21 10.04 3.54
CA GLU A 142 -8.97 8.66 3.96
C GLU A 142 -8.93 8.51 5.49
N ILE A 143 -8.19 9.39 6.19
CA ILE A 143 -8.07 9.37 7.66
C ILE A 143 -9.43 9.54 8.33
N ARG A 144 -10.25 10.49 7.85
CA ARG A 144 -11.56 10.76 8.45
C ARG A 144 -12.50 9.59 8.27
N LYS A 145 -12.68 9.13 7.02
CA LYS A 145 -13.60 8.02 6.71
C LYS A 145 -13.19 6.74 7.43
N LEU A 146 -11.91 6.38 7.37
CA LEU A 146 -11.41 5.19 8.06
C LEU A 146 -11.49 5.33 9.57
N GLY A 147 -11.12 6.49 10.13
CA GLY A 147 -11.19 6.71 11.57
C GLY A 147 -12.61 6.55 12.14
N THR A 148 -13.62 7.09 11.46
CA THR A 148 -15.02 6.88 11.84
C THR A 148 -15.42 5.40 11.75
N LEU A 149 -14.97 4.68 10.73
CA LEU A 149 -15.22 3.24 10.61
C LEU A 149 -14.55 2.44 11.74
N VAL A 150 -13.29 2.74 12.07
CA VAL A 150 -12.56 2.11 13.19
C VAL A 150 -13.27 2.38 14.51
N LYS A 151 -13.75 3.61 14.76
CA LYS A 151 -14.51 3.94 15.96
C LYS A 151 -15.81 3.13 16.05
N GLY A 152 -16.55 3.01 14.97
CA GLY A 152 -17.75 2.17 14.93
C GLY A 152 -17.46 0.67 15.09
N LEU A 153 -16.25 0.22 14.71
CA LEU A 153 -15.79 -1.15 14.94
C LEU A 153 -15.45 -1.37 16.42
N CYS A 154 -14.73 -0.42 17.02
CA CYS A 154 -14.41 -0.38 18.44
C CYS A 154 -15.67 -0.52 19.31
N GLU A 155 -16.71 0.27 19.00
CA GLU A 155 -18.02 0.23 19.67
C GLU A 155 -18.73 -1.13 19.55
N GLN A 156 -18.60 -1.81 18.41
CA GLN A 156 -19.18 -3.15 18.22
C GLN A 156 -18.41 -4.24 18.98
N THR A 157 -17.10 -4.07 19.15
CA THR A 157 -16.25 -5.00 19.90
C THR A 157 -16.18 -4.71 21.40
N ASP A 158 -16.69 -3.55 21.83
CA ASP A 158 -16.46 -2.95 23.17
C ASP A 158 -14.97 -2.80 23.49
N CYS A 159 -14.18 -2.50 22.47
CA CYS A 159 -12.75 -2.39 22.57
C CYS A 159 -12.32 -0.97 22.25
N SER A 160 -11.71 -0.28 23.21
CA SER A 160 -11.23 1.10 23.05
C SER A 160 -9.77 1.20 22.61
N ARG A 161 -9.06 0.06 22.53
CA ARG A 161 -7.65 -0.03 22.13
C ARG A 161 -7.52 -0.33 20.65
N VAL A 162 -6.65 0.39 19.97
CA VAL A 162 -6.37 0.24 18.55
C VAL A 162 -4.88 0.12 18.30
N VAL A 163 -4.50 -0.82 17.45
CA VAL A 163 -3.13 -0.94 16.93
C VAL A 163 -3.10 -0.49 15.47
N ASP A 164 -2.38 0.59 15.18
CA ASP A 164 -2.21 1.17 13.84
C ASP A 164 -0.87 0.74 13.25
N VAL A 165 -0.90 -0.18 12.28
CA VAL A 165 0.31 -0.79 11.71
C VAL A 165 0.68 -0.16 10.37
N GLY A 166 1.95 0.20 10.22
CA GLY A 166 2.43 0.98 9.08
C GLY A 166 1.93 2.42 9.17
N SER A 167 1.97 2.99 10.38
CA SER A 167 1.38 4.28 10.72
C SER A 167 2.06 5.47 10.02
N GLY A 168 3.27 5.28 9.51
CA GLY A 168 4.11 6.32 8.93
C GLY A 168 4.31 7.49 9.90
N GLN A 169 3.88 8.69 9.50
CA GLN A 169 3.98 9.91 10.33
C GLN A 169 2.84 10.05 11.36
N GLY A 170 2.13 8.95 11.68
CA GLY A 170 1.12 8.89 12.73
C GLY A 170 -0.11 9.77 12.51
N HIS A 171 -0.51 10.06 11.27
CA HIS A 171 -1.66 10.95 11.02
C HIS A 171 -3.01 10.30 11.35
N LEU A 172 -3.21 9.02 10.99
CA LEU A 172 -4.40 8.29 11.40
C LEU A 172 -4.37 8.05 12.90
N THR A 173 -3.24 7.60 13.43
CA THR A 173 -2.98 7.39 14.87
C THR A 173 -3.42 8.59 15.70
N ARG A 174 -2.95 9.80 15.34
CA ARG A 174 -3.33 11.05 16.01
C ARG A 174 -4.82 11.34 15.93
N PHE A 175 -5.44 11.12 14.78
CA PHE A 175 -6.87 11.35 14.61
C PHE A 175 -7.70 10.37 15.46
N LEU A 176 -7.32 9.10 15.52
CA LEU A 176 -7.96 8.09 16.35
C LEU A 176 -7.82 8.41 17.85
N SER A 177 -6.62 8.79 18.30
CA SER A 177 -6.35 9.11 19.70
C SER A 177 -6.96 10.46 20.09
N PHE A 178 -6.40 11.57 19.61
CA PHE A 178 -6.83 12.92 20.02
C PHE A 178 -8.20 13.31 19.46
N GLY A 179 -8.59 12.79 18.29
CA GLY A 179 -9.85 13.15 17.64
C GLY A 179 -11.06 12.29 18.04
N LEU A 180 -10.86 11.00 18.32
CA LEU A 180 -11.94 10.04 18.63
C LEU A 180 -11.85 9.42 20.03
N GLY A 181 -10.84 9.81 20.81
CA GLY A 181 -10.66 9.38 22.20
C GLY A 181 -10.33 7.91 22.37
N LEU A 182 -9.67 7.29 21.39
CA LEU A 182 -9.24 5.89 21.47
C LEU A 182 -7.83 5.78 22.06
N SER A 183 -7.54 4.65 22.72
CA SER A 183 -6.18 4.31 23.12
C SER A 183 -5.47 3.70 21.92
N VAL A 184 -4.40 4.31 21.42
CA VAL A 184 -3.79 3.91 20.15
C VAL A 184 -2.30 3.63 20.32
N THR A 185 -1.88 2.44 19.91
CA THR A 185 -0.47 2.07 19.73
C THR A 185 -0.19 1.98 18.23
N ALA A 186 0.69 2.82 17.72
CA ALA A 186 1.18 2.77 16.35
C ALA A 186 2.48 1.96 16.27
N ILE A 187 2.63 1.15 15.22
CA ILE A 187 3.89 0.49 14.88
C ILE A 187 4.34 0.84 13.46
N GLU A 188 5.61 1.19 13.31
CA GLU A 188 6.21 1.59 12.05
C GLU A 188 7.67 1.11 11.99
N ALA A 189 8.10 0.59 10.83
CA ALA A 189 9.43 0.02 10.65
C ALA A 189 10.51 1.11 10.51
N ASP A 190 10.16 2.26 9.94
CA ASP A 190 11.10 3.38 9.79
C ASP A 190 11.13 4.26 11.06
N HIS A 191 12.24 4.18 11.80
CA HIS A 191 12.51 4.99 13.00
C HIS A 191 12.38 6.51 12.75
N THR A 192 12.70 6.98 11.54
CA THR A 192 12.58 8.40 11.19
C THR A 192 11.12 8.84 11.15
N LEU A 193 10.25 7.98 10.62
CA LEU A 193 8.80 8.24 10.57
C LEU A 193 8.20 8.23 11.98
N VAL A 194 8.63 7.28 12.83
CA VAL A 194 8.25 7.20 14.26
C VAL A 194 8.65 8.49 14.99
N ALA A 195 9.90 8.93 14.86
CA ALA A 195 10.37 10.17 15.50
C ALA A 195 9.59 11.40 15.02
N MET A 196 9.26 11.46 13.72
CA MET A 196 8.40 12.52 13.19
C MET A 196 6.98 12.47 13.75
N ALA A 197 6.41 11.27 13.94
CA ALA A 197 5.09 11.10 14.54
C ALA A 197 5.05 11.67 15.96
N SER A 198 5.98 11.24 16.84
CA SER A 198 6.08 11.75 18.21
C SER A 198 6.31 13.27 18.26
N LYS A 199 7.13 13.81 17.34
CA LYS A 199 7.32 15.26 17.22
C LYS A 199 6.02 15.99 16.86
N PHE A 200 5.22 15.44 15.96
CA PHE A 200 3.95 16.04 15.57
C PHE A 200 2.89 15.94 16.65
N ASP A 201 2.94 14.90 17.49
CA ASP A 201 2.09 14.78 18.68
C ASP A 201 2.41 15.87 19.69
N GLY A 202 3.69 16.08 20.01
CA GLY A 202 4.11 17.14 20.92
C GLY A 202 3.70 18.54 20.43
N GLN A 203 3.79 18.80 19.13
CA GLN A 203 3.29 20.05 18.54
C GLN A 203 1.78 20.23 18.69
N LEU A 204 1.01 19.14 18.58
CA LEU A 204 -0.44 19.16 18.75
C LEU A 204 -0.82 19.36 20.21
N VAL A 205 -0.20 18.64 21.14
CA VAL A 205 -0.42 18.79 22.59
C VAL A 205 -0.12 20.22 23.03
N TRP A 206 1.03 20.77 22.64
CA TRP A 206 1.40 22.16 22.94
C TRP A 206 0.38 23.18 22.41
N ALA A 207 -0.13 22.97 21.18
CA ALA A 207 -1.15 23.83 20.62
C ALA A 207 -2.47 23.76 21.41
N LEU A 208 -2.87 22.55 21.84
CA LEU A 208 -4.08 22.34 22.64
C LEU A 208 -3.97 22.97 24.03
N GLU A 209 -2.83 22.86 24.69
CA GLU A 209 -2.56 23.50 25.98
C GLU A 209 -2.63 25.02 25.89
N LYS A 210 -1.98 25.60 24.87
CA LYS A 210 -1.98 27.04 24.62
C LYS A 210 -3.40 27.58 24.41
N ASP A 211 -4.28 26.80 23.77
CA ASP A 211 -5.65 27.23 23.54
C ASP A 211 -6.55 27.04 24.79
N LYS A 212 -6.33 25.99 25.59
CA LYS A 212 -6.97 25.87 26.92
C LYS A 212 -6.64 27.08 27.81
N GLN A 213 -5.39 27.54 27.79
CA GLN A 213 -4.95 28.73 28.53
C GLN A 213 -5.61 30.02 28.02
N LYS A 214 -5.94 30.13 26.73
CA LYS A 214 -6.66 31.29 26.17
C LYS A 214 -8.15 31.28 26.47
N GLN A 215 -8.76 30.10 26.65
CA GLN A 215 -10.21 29.96 26.76
C GLN A 215 -10.80 30.10 28.16
N ASN A 216 -9.98 30.18 29.23
CA ASN A 216 -10.35 30.58 30.61
C ASN A 216 -11.81 30.26 31.06
N CYS A 217 -12.32 29.06 30.76
CA CYS A 217 -13.67 28.64 31.13
C CYS A 217 -13.70 27.13 31.32
N SER A 218 -14.19 26.73 32.50
CA SER A 218 -14.44 25.37 32.93
C SER A 218 -15.52 24.69 32.08
N SER A 219 -15.13 24.04 30.99
CA SER A 219 -15.93 22.95 30.43
C SER A 219 -15.40 21.64 30.98
N LEU A 220 -16.16 21.04 31.91
CA LEU A 220 -15.99 19.70 32.45
C LEU A 220 -16.09 18.67 31.33
N VAL A 221 -14.96 18.36 30.68
CA VAL A 221 -14.77 17.10 29.96
C VAL A 221 -13.50 16.48 30.51
N PRO A 222 -13.54 15.28 31.11
CA PRO A 222 -12.34 14.62 31.60
C PRO A 222 -11.49 14.23 30.39
N VAL A 223 -10.47 15.05 30.12
CA VAL A 223 -9.47 14.78 29.09
C VAL A 223 -8.50 13.74 29.66
N SER A 224 -8.93 12.48 29.69
CA SER A 224 -8.00 11.37 29.59
C SER A 224 -7.63 11.24 28.10
N HIS A 225 -6.89 12.21 27.56
CA HIS A 225 -6.26 12.03 26.26
C HIS A 225 -4.97 11.27 26.52
N SER A 226 -5.03 9.93 26.52
CA SER A 226 -3.83 9.14 26.41
C SER A 226 -3.18 9.49 25.06
N SER A 227 -2.06 10.20 25.10
CA SER A 227 -1.23 10.42 23.91
C SER A 227 -0.97 9.07 23.23
N PRO A 228 -0.99 9.00 21.89
CA PRO A 228 -0.73 7.75 21.20
C PRO A 228 0.70 7.27 21.49
N ARG A 229 0.88 5.95 21.60
CA ARG A 229 2.20 5.34 21.70
C ARG A 229 2.71 5.05 20.29
N HIS A 230 3.99 5.32 20.01
CA HIS A 230 4.64 4.93 18.76
C HIS A 230 5.77 3.95 19.03
N VAL A 231 5.71 2.79 18.39
CA VAL A 231 6.69 1.71 18.48
C VAL A 231 7.44 1.62 17.16
N ALA A 232 8.76 1.69 17.22
CA ALA A 232 9.59 1.40 16.06
C ALA A 232 9.80 -0.12 15.96
N GLY A 233 9.30 -0.73 14.89
CA GLY A 233 9.35 -2.18 14.74
C GLY A 233 8.85 -2.66 13.40
N TRP A 234 9.55 -3.65 12.85
CA TRP A 234 9.08 -4.40 11.70
C TRP A 234 8.14 -5.52 12.17
N VAL A 235 6.94 -5.59 11.58
CA VAL A 235 5.96 -6.63 11.92
C VAL A 235 6.26 -7.88 11.12
N ASN A 236 6.75 -8.91 11.79
CA ASN A 236 7.11 -10.17 11.16
C ASN A 236 5.86 -11.01 10.85
N PRO A 237 5.59 -11.38 9.58
CA PRO A 237 4.47 -12.26 9.23
C PRO A 237 4.57 -13.67 9.80
N LYS A 238 5.78 -14.11 10.18
CA LYS A 238 6.04 -15.44 10.74
C LYS A 238 6.21 -15.43 12.27
N ALA A 239 6.14 -14.27 12.90
CA ALA A 239 6.17 -14.21 14.36
C ALA A 239 4.91 -14.87 14.93
N SER A 240 5.07 -15.50 16.09
CA SER A 240 3.92 -15.93 16.88
C SER A 240 3.13 -14.70 17.33
N TRP A 241 1.86 -14.90 17.70
CA TRP A 241 1.04 -13.79 18.16
C TRP A 241 1.55 -13.24 19.49
N GLU A 242 2.16 -14.08 20.33
CA GLU A 242 2.81 -13.69 21.60
C GLU A 242 3.97 -12.73 21.30
N ALA A 243 4.86 -13.08 20.37
CA ALA A 243 5.97 -12.20 19.99
C ALA A 243 5.49 -10.87 19.38
N PHE A 244 4.37 -10.89 18.65
CA PHE A 244 3.75 -9.66 18.12
C PHE A 244 3.19 -8.77 19.25
N ILE A 245 2.56 -9.35 20.27
CA ILE A 245 2.10 -8.60 21.44
C ILE A 245 3.27 -8.19 22.33
N GLU A 246 4.28 -9.02 22.54
CA GLU A 246 5.48 -8.57 23.25
C GLU A 246 6.09 -7.37 22.55
N GLN A 247 6.24 -7.39 21.22
CA GLN A 247 6.77 -6.28 20.45
C GLN A 247 6.01 -4.98 20.68
N LEU A 248 4.66 -4.99 20.71
CA LEU A 248 3.97 -3.73 20.87
C LEU A 248 4.05 -3.23 22.33
N TRP A 249 4.19 -4.09 23.35
CA TRP A 249 4.12 -3.72 24.78
C TRP A 249 5.49 -3.63 25.51
N THR A 250 6.55 -4.28 25.03
CA THR A 250 7.91 -4.19 25.64
C THR A 250 8.63 -2.87 25.38
N ALA A 251 8.13 -2.03 24.48
CA ALA A 251 8.68 -0.69 24.22
C ALA A 251 8.49 0.31 25.39
N ASP A 252 7.84 -0.08 26.49
CA ASP A 252 7.53 0.76 27.65
C ASP A 252 8.74 1.06 28.56
N CYS A 253 9.96 0.61 28.23
CA CYS A 253 11.13 0.70 29.13
C CYS A 253 12.27 1.66 28.71
N VAL A 254 12.16 2.44 27.63
CA VAL A 254 13.21 3.41 27.24
C VAL A 254 12.70 4.84 27.32
N THR A 255 12.63 5.39 28.53
CA THR A 255 12.66 6.84 28.76
C THR A 255 14.11 7.32 28.67
N GLU A 256 14.55 7.70 27.47
CA GLU A 256 15.68 8.62 27.34
C GLU A 256 15.14 10.02 27.64
N ASP A 257 15.53 10.59 28.77
CA ASP A 257 15.20 11.95 29.16
C ASP A 257 15.61 12.95 28.06
N PRO A 258 14.76 13.93 27.72
CA PRO A 258 15.11 14.92 26.72
C PRO A 258 16.26 15.81 27.22
N PRO A 259 17.35 16.02 26.44
CA PRO A 259 18.41 16.94 26.83
C PRO A 259 17.87 18.37 26.88
N THR A 260 18.20 19.05 27.98
CA THR A 260 17.86 20.44 28.26
C THR A 260 18.33 21.39 27.15
N PRO A 261 17.53 22.39 26.74
CA PRO A 261 17.91 23.30 25.67
C PRO A 261 18.80 24.42 26.23
N SER A 262 20.09 24.42 25.88
CA SER A 262 20.94 25.59 26.03
C SER A 262 20.69 26.56 24.87
N GLY A 263 20.34 27.80 25.22
CA GLY A 263 19.99 28.87 24.28
C GLY A 263 21.17 29.38 23.44
N PRO A 264 20.89 30.22 22.42
CA PRO A 264 21.83 30.51 21.34
C PRO A 264 22.78 31.65 21.70
N SER A 265 24.08 31.46 21.51
CA SER A 265 25.04 32.56 21.42
C SER A 265 25.68 32.59 20.04
N LYS A 266 25.33 33.64 19.30
CA LYS A 266 25.93 34.04 18.03
C LYS A 266 27.40 34.42 18.26
N LYS A 267 28.31 33.88 17.46
CA LYS A 267 29.38 34.68 16.85
C LYS A 267 29.95 33.97 15.62
N ARG A 268 29.75 34.65 14.49
CA ARG A 268 30.33 34.41 13.16
C ARG A 268 31.76 34.95 13.16
N LEU A 269 32.69 34.27 12.50
CA LEU A 269 33.93 34.74 11.83
C LEU A 269 34.54 33.50 11.16
N ARG A 270 34.31 33.22 9.87
CA ARG A 270 34.98 33.73 8.63
C ARG A 270 36.45 33.27 8.52
N GLY A 271 36.74 32.39 7.56
CA GLY A 271 38.06 32.34 6.91
C GLY A 271 38.63 30.96 6.55
N SER A 272 38.66 30.70 5.24
CA SER A 272 39.69 29.97 4.47
C SER A 272 39.54 28.47 4.17
N GLU A 273 39.77 28.22 2.89
CA GLU A 273 39.75 26.98 2.10
C GLU A 273 40.88 26.01 2.49
N CYS A 274 40.69 24.70 2.29
CA CYS A 274 41.45 23.92 1.32
C CYS A 274 40.92 22.48 1.18
N GLN A 275 41.18 21.90 0.01
CA GLN A 275 40.79 20.59 -0.51
C GLN A 275 41.62 19.41 0.05
N GLU A 276 41.25 18.21 -0.44
CA GLU A 276 41.98 16.92 -0.49
C GLU A 276 41.63 15.92 0.62
N ARG A 277 40.74 14.96 0.37
CA ARG A 277 40.84 13.72 -0.45
C ARG A 277 41.77 12.66 0.15
N CYS A 278 41.13 11.58 0.59
CA CYS A 278 41.69 10.29 0.96
C CYS A 278 42.66 9.70 -0.07
N GLN A 279 43.66 8.94 0.41
CA GLN A 279 44.01 7.60 -0.10
C GLN A 279 44.77 6.83 1.00
N VAL A 280 44.29 5.65 1.46
CA VAL A 280 44.65 4.27 1.01
C VAL A 280 46.15 3.98 1.24
N VAL A 281 46.57 3.01 2.06
CA VAL A 281 46.84 1.57 1.78
C VAL A 281 47.28 0.98 3.15
N GLN A 282 46.62 -0.01 3.77
CA GLN A 282 46.69 -1.48 3.60
C GLN A 282 48.05 -2.19 3.85
N THR A 283 47.93 -3.44 4.34
CA THR A 283 48.94 -4.51 4.57
C THR A 283 49.71 -4.39 5.90
N SER A 284 49.36 -5.18 6.94
CA SER A 284 49.74 -6.59 7.24
C SER A 284 51.13 -6.68 7.90
N SER A 285 51.49 -7.50 8.88
CA SER A 285 50.93 -8.71 9.49
C SER A 285 51.80 -9.07 10.72
N CYS A 286 51.16 -9.75 11.68
CA CYS A 286 51.65 -10.88 12.50
C CYS A 286 52.79 -10.77 13.54
N CYS A 287 52.37 -11.17 14.75
CA CYS A 287 52.91 -12.17 15.69
C CYS A 287 54.14 -11.86 16.56
N GLY A 288 53.98 -12.19 17.86
CA GLY A 288 55.04 -12.35 18.85
C GLY A 288 54.46 -12.78 20.21
N SER A 289 54.71 -14.05 20.55
CA SER A 289 54.25 -14.84 21.70
C SER A 289 54.93 -14.51 23.05
N THR A 290 54.41 -15.09 24.15
CA THR A 290 55.11 -15.82 25.27
C THR A 290 54.13 -15.93 26.45
N ASP A 291 53.63 -17.13 26.80
CA ASP A 291 54.18 -18.19 27.68
C ASP A 291 54.17 -17.86 29.19
N SER A 292 53.47 -18.66 30.00
CA SER A 292 54.07 -19.57 31.03
C SER A 292 53.08 -20.11 32.09
N HIS A 293 53.13 -21.45 32.27
CA HIS A 293 53.02 -22.32 33.49
C HIS A 293 51.95 -22.08 34.58
N GLY A 294 51.32 -23.07 35.24
CA GLY A 294 51.38 -24.54 35.29
C GLY A 294 50.73 -25.07 36.61
N SER A 295 50.09 -26.26 36.58
CA SER A 295 49.90 -27.31 37.63
C SER A 295 49.43 -26.93 39.07
N GLU A 296 48.66 -27.67 39.89
CA GLU A 296 48.14 -29.05 39.96
C GLU A 296 47.11 -29.17 41.13
N SER A 297 46.47 -30.35 41.26
CA SER A 297 45.42 -30.87 42.17
C SER A 297 45.57 -30.62 43.71
N THR A 298 44.56 -30.77 44.59
CA THR A 298 43.95 -32.05 45.08
C THR A 298 42.75 -31.83 46.06
N SER A 299 41.69 -32.65 45.91
CA SER A 299 40.91 -33.43 46.91
C SER A 299 40.04 -32.82 48.07
N GLN A 300 38.72 -33.04 47.91
CA GLN A 300 37.70 -33.64 48.82
C GLN A 300 37.16 -32.91 50.07
N HIS A 301 35.82 -32.72 50.10
CA HIS A 301 34.90 -33.35 51.09
C HIS A 301 33.41 -33.03 50.79
N GLN A 302 32.55 -34.05 50.78
CA GLN A 302 31.09 -34.00 50.91
C GLN A 302 30.71 -34.34 52.36
N PRO A 303 29.52 -33.94 52.84
CA PRO A 303 28.46 -34.95 52.97
C PRO A 303 27.01 -34.45 52.71
N SER A 304 26.17 -35.45 52.42
CA SER A 304 24.75 -35.53 52.04
C SER A 304 23.70 -35.36 53.16
N LYS A 305 22.46 -34.99 52.80
CA LYS A 305 21.11 -35.55 53.20
C LYS A 305 19.99 -34.53 52.86
N ASN A 306 19.08 -34.80 51.92
CA ASN A 306 17.80 -35.56 51.94
C ASN A 306 16.55 -34.68 52.15
N GLU A 307 15.58 -34.86 51.24
CA GLU A 307 14.11 -34.62 51.35
C GLU A 307 13.67 -33.14 51.35
N SER A 308 12.90 -32.66 50.36
CA SER A 308 11.53 -33.11 50.06
C SER A 308 11.07 -32.55 48.71
N GLU A 309 10.40 -33.39 47.92
CA GLU A 309 9.63 -32.99 46.74
C GLU A 309 8.32 -32.34 47.21
N GLU A 310 8.23 -31.02 47.11
CA GLU A 310 6.94 -30.32 47.03
C GLU A 310 6.76 -29.83 45.60
N SER A 311 5.86 -30.51 44.87
CA SER A 311 5.35 -30.02 43.60
C SER A 311 4.52 -28.76 43.86
N SER A 312 5.15 -27.59 43.81
CA SER A 312 4.39 -26.38 43.53
C SER A 312 3.96 -26.45 42.08
N ALA A 313 2.67 -26.75 41.87
CA ALA A 313 2.01 -26.45 40.62
C ALA A 313 2.13 -24.93 40.43
N ALA A 314 3.16 -24.50 39.73
CA ALA A 314 3.23 -23.16 39.19
C ALA A 314 2.05 -23.06 38.22
N GLU A 315 0.95 -22.50 38.70
CA GLU A 315 -0.11 -22.00 37.85
C GLU A 315 0.59 -21.14 36.80
N ASN A 316 0.55 -21.61 35.57
CA ASN A 316 1.11 -20.92 34.43
C ASN A 316 0.17 -19.73 34.18
N ILE A 317 0.33 -18.65 34.96
CA ILE A 317 -0.41 -17.41 34.80
C ILE A 317 0.03 -16.84 33.45
N GLN A 318 -0.68 -17.20 32.39
CA GLN A 318 -0.51 -16.56 31.10
C GLN A 318 -0.78 -15.07 31.31
N PRO A 319 0.12 -14.18 30.85
CA PRO A 319 -0.13 -12.75 30.92
C PRO A 319 -1.46 -12.43 30.23
N ASP A 320 -2.40 -11.86 30.97
CA ASP A 320 -3.70 -11.44 30.44
C ASP A 320 -3.49 -10.19 29.58
N TYR A 321 -3.39 -10.38 28.27
CA TYR A 321 -3.21 -9.27 27.35
C TYR A 321 -4.56 -8.63 27.00
N PRO A 322 -4.62 -7.29 26.97
CA PRO A 322 -5.85 -6.60 26.62
C PRO A 322 -6.25 -6.80 25.16
N ASP A 323 -7.54 -7.03 24.92
CA ASP A 323 -8.12 -7.00 23.58
C ASP A 323 -7.92 -5.65 22.87
N PHE A 324 -7.76 -5.71 21.54
CA PHE A 324 -7.58 -4.55 20.65
C PHE A 324 -8.18 -4.75 19.25
N VAL A 325 -8.38 -3.64 18.54
CA VAL A 325 -8.72 -3.59 17.11
C VAL A 325 -7.47 -3.27 16.30
N LEU A 326 -7.26 -3.99 15.20
CA LEU A 326 -6.13 -3.78 14.30
C LEU A 326 -6.53 -2.89 13.12
N THR A 327 -5.72 -1.91 12.75
CA THR A 327 -5.95 -1.08 11.57
C THR A 327 -4.66 -0.86 10.77
N GLY A 328 -4.79 -0.73 9.46
CA GLY A 328 -3.68 -0.33 8.57
C GLY A 328 -4.17 0.50 7.41
N LEU A 329 -3.82 1.79 7.39
CA LEU A 329 -4.12 2.72 6.30
C LEU A 329 -2.96 2.75 5.31
N HIS A 330 -3.18 2.23 4.09
CA HIS A 330 -2.13 1.96 3.09
C HIS A 330 -1.19 0.82 3.50
N ALA A 331 -1.75 -0.33 3.89
CA ALA A 331 -1.00 -1.56 4.09
C ALA A 331 -0.38 -2.03 2.76
N CYS A 332 0.84 -1.56 2.49
CA CYS A 332 1.54 -1.73 1.22
C CYS A 332 2.10 -3.15 1.06
N GLY A 333 1.94 -3.74 -0.13
CA GLY A 333 2.47 -5.07 -0.42
C GLY A 333 1.99 -6.12 0.59
N ASP A 334 2.95 -6.89 1.10
CA ASP A 334 2.70 -7.99 2.04
C ASP A 334 2.18 -7.54 3.39
N LEU A 335 2.29 -6.26 3.77
CA LEU A 335 1.78 -5.79 5.05
C LEU A 335 0.27 -6.10 5.20
N SER A 336 -0.49 -6.00 4.11
CA SER A 336 -1.91 -6.37 4.11
C SER A 336 -2.14 -7.85 4.46
N ALA A 337 -1.29 -8.76 3.98
CA ALA A 337 -1.34 -10.18 4.28
C ALA A 337 -0.85 -10.48 5.69
N THR A 338 0.25 -9.83 6.12
CA THR A 338 0.78 -9.88 7.49
C THR A 338 -0.26 -9.52 8.53
N LEU A 339 -1.02 -8.44 8.31
CA LEU A 339 -2.10 -8.04 9.23
C LEU A 339 -3.20 -9.08 9.33
N LEU A 340 -3.55 -9.72 8.22
CA LEU A 340 -4.59 -10.75 8.21
C LEU A 340 -4.11 -12.05 8.87
N ARG A 341 -2.84 -12.42 8.73
CA ARG A 341 -2.23 -13.54 9.46
C ARG A 341 -2.28 -13.31 10.97
N HIS A 342 -1.79 -12.15 11.43
CA HIS A 342 -1.84 -11.78 12.86
C HIS A 342 -3.26 -11.64 13.38
N PHE A 343 -4.17 -11.09 12.57
CA PHE A 343 -5.59 -11.05 12.93
C PHE A 343 -6.14 -12.45 13.14
N VAL A 344 -5.87 -13.41 12.25
CA VAL A 344 -6.35 -14.80 12.41
C VAL A 344 -5.70 -15.47 13.63
N SER A 345 -4.37 -15.42 13.74
CA SER A 345 -3.63 -16.17 14.77
C SER A 345 -3.74 -15.60 16.18
N CYS A 346 -3.93 -14.29 16.35
CA CYS A 346 -3.95 -13.65 17.66
C CYS A 346 -5.36 -13.64 18.27
N PRO A 347 -5.56 -14.24 19.47
CA PRO A 347 -6.88 -14.28 20.12
C PRO A 347 -7.35 -12.89 20.58
N HIS A 348 -6.43 -11.98 20.90
CA HIS A 348 -6.72 -10.64 21.42
C HIS A 348 -7.11 -9.61 20.34
N VAL A 349 -6.95 -9.96 19.05
CA VAL A 349 -7.41 -9.07 17.96
C VAL A 349 -8.89 -9.33 17.71
N ARG A 350 -9.73 -8.41 18.17
CA ARG A 350 -11.21 -8.55 18.11
C ARG A 350 -11.81 -8.12 16.79
N GLY A 351 -11.15 -7.20 16.10
CA GLY A 351 -11.57 -6.69 14.80
C GLY A 351 -10.41 -6.14 14.00
N ILE A 352 -10.59 -6.05 12.69
CA ILE A 352 -9.60 -5.49 11.77
C ILE A 352 -10.24 -4.57 10.72
N THR A 353 -9.55 -3.47 10.39
CA THR A 353 -9.73 -2.73 9.13
C THR A 353 -8.43 -2.68 8.34
N SER A 354 -8.42 -3.18 7.11
CA SER A 354 -7.22 -3.25 6.25
C SER A 354 -7.46 -2.55 4.91
N VAL A 355 -6.63 -1.53 4.62
CA VAL A 355 -6.64 -0.78 3.36
C VAL A 355 -5.40 -1.14 2.54
N ALA A 356 -5.54 -2.08 1.61
CA ALA A 356 -4.47 -2.45 0.68
C ALA A 356 -4.29 -1.37 -0.40
N CYS A 357 -3.06 -1.12 -0.87
CA CYS A 357 -2.84 -0.08 -1.87
C CYS A 357 -1.71 -0.28 -2.90
N CYS A 358 -0.73 -1.14 -2.65
CA CYS A 358 0.41 -1.38 -3.54
C CYS A 358 0.48 -2.86 -3.95
N TYR A 359 -0.42 -3.31 -4.84
CA TYR A 359 -0.52 -4.73 -5.20
C TYR A 359 0.73 -5.26 -5.94
N MET A 360 1.43 -4.41 -6.70
CA MET A 360 2.69 -4.77 -7.37
C MET A 360 3.83 -5.10 -6.42
N LYS A 361 3.74 -4.66 -5.15
CA LYS A 361 4.71 -4.96 -4.09
C LYS A 361 4.39 -6.25 -3.31
N ILE A 362 3.29 -6.91 -3.63
CA ILE A 362 2.93 -8.18 -3.01
C ILE A 362 3.88 -9.27 -3.50
N THR A 363 4.41 -10.09 -2.60
CA THR A 363 5.22 -11.25 -2.99
C THR A 363 4.32 -12.35 -3.54
N THR A 364 4.82 -13.03 -4.55
CA THR A 364 4.16 -14.16 -5.22
C THR A 364 5.21 -15.22 -5.52
N ARG A 365 4.80 -16.44 -5.86
CA ARG A 365 5.74 -17.49 -6.23
C ARG A 365 6.62 -17.09 -7.42
N GLU A 366 6.04 -16.40 -8.40
CA GLU A 366 6.71 -15.97 -9.62
C GLU A 366 7.54 -14.69 -9.43
N ASN A 367 7.23 -13.91 -8.39
CA ASN A 367 7.91 -12.67 -8.07
C ASN A 367 8.07 -12.57 -6.54
N PRO A 368 9.08 -13.28 -5.98
CA PRO A 368 9.30 -13.35 -4.54
C PRO A 368 9.94 -12.08 -3.97
N SER A 369 10.60 -11.28 -4.81
CA SER A 369 11.30 -10.05 -4.44
C SER A 369 10.86 -8.88 -5.34
N PRO A 370 9.60 -8.42 -5.25
CA PRO A 370 9.10 -7.33 -6.07
C PRO A 370 9.82 -6.00 -5.72
N PRO A 371 9.99 -5.09 -6.69
CA PRO A 371 10.57 -3.77 -6.45
C PRO A 371 9.90 -3.03 -5.29
N GLY A 372 10.72 -2.57 -4.34
CA GLY A 372 10.27 -1.81 -3.18
C GLY A 372 9.58 -2.64 -2.10
N LEU A 373 9.84 -3.96 -2.05
CA LEU A 373 9.64 -4.81 -0.88
C LEU A 373 10.53 -4.30 0.28
N VAL A 374 9.96 -4.25 1.48
CA VAL A 374 10.73 -3.95 2.69
C VAL A 374 11.30 -5.27 3.21
N GLU A 375 12.62 -5.43 3.12
CA GLU A 375 13.31 -6.63 3.57
C GLU A 375 13.28 -6.75 5.11
N CYS A 376 13.28 -7.98 5.60
CA CYS A 376 13.40 -8.26 7.02
C CYS A 376 14.77 -7.76 7.52
N PRO A 377 14.84 -7.03 8.64
CA PRO A 377 16.11 -6.58 9.21
C PRO A 377 17.03 -7.74 9.67
N ALA A 378 16.47 -8.93 9.93
CA ALA A 378 17.24 -10.10 10.33
C ALA A 378 17.70 -10.90 9.10
N ALA A 379 19.01 -10.99 8.89
CA ALA A 379 19.60 -11.86 7.87
C ALA A 379 19.23 -13.33 8.13
N PRO A 380 18.96 -14.14 7.10
CA PRO A 380 18.82 -15.57 7.28
C PRO A 380 20.14 -16.15 7.80
N THR A 381 20.10 -16.82 8.95
CA THR A 381 21.21 -17.63 9.46
C THR A 381 21.55 -18.70 8.42
N PRO A 382 22.82 -18.84 8.01
CA PRO A 382 23.20 -19.86 7.04
C PRO A 382 22.97 -21.25 7.65
N GLY A 383 22.09 -22.05 7.06
CA GLY A 383 21.86 -23.46 7.43
C GLY A 383 20.45 -23.84 7.88
N GLN A 384 19.50 -22.91 8.01
CA GLN A 384 18.08 -23.28 8.15
C GLN A 384 17.44 -23.44 6.77
N GLU A 385 16.92 -24.63 6.47
CA GLU A 385 15.97 -24.82 5.37
C GLU A 385 14.82 -23.83 5.58
N SER A 386 14.73 -22.81 4.72
CA SER A 386 13.66 -21.84 4.80
C SER A 386 12.33 -22.59 4.65
N PRO A 387 11.40 -22.50 5.62
CA PRO A 387 10.06 -23.08 5.44
C PRO A 387 9.44 -22.50 4.17
N PRO A 388 8.48 -23.20 3.52
CA PRO A 388 7.89 -22.75 2.27
C PRO A 388 7.50 -21.27 2.41
N SER A 389 8.03 -20.45 1.51
CA SER A 389 7.84 -19.01 1.56
C SER A 389 6.34 -18.71 1.47
N GLU A 390 5.75 -18.34 2.60
CA GLU A 390 4.40 -17.82 2.63
C GLU A 390 4.37 -16.45 1.96
N PHE A 391 4.02 -16.46 0.67
CA PHE A 391 3.87 -15.27 -0.14
C PHE A 391 2.66 -14.43 0.30
N GLY A 392 2.64 -13.14 -0.05
CA GLY A 392 1.51 -12.26 0.21
C GLY A 392 0.29 -12.55 -0.68
N TYR A 393 0.47 -13.23 -1.82
CA TYR A 393 -0.61 -13.73 -2.67
C TYR A 393 -0.22 -15.05 -3.37
N PRO A 394 -1.16 -16.01 -3.52
CA PRO A 394 -2.49 -16.04 -2.89
C PRO A 394 -2.42 -16.49 -1.41
N MET A 395 -3.25 -15.87 -0.58
CA MET A 395 -3.41 -16.23 0.83
C MET A 395 -4.31 -17.46 1.00
N SER A 396 -5.45 -17.49 0.30
CA SER A 396 -6.44 -18.57 0.46
C SER A 396 -5.99 -19.86 -0.21
N SER A 397 -6.37 -20.99 0.39
CA SER A 397 -6.15 -22.31 -0.20
C SER A 397 -6.97 -22.50 -1.48
N TRP A 398 -8.19 -21.94 -1.51
CA TRP A 398 -9.08 -21.99 -2.66
C TRP A 398 -8.49 -21.30 -3.90
N VAL A 399 -8.11 -20.03 -3.80
CA VAL A 399 -7.56 -19.29 -4.96
C VAL A 399 -6.25 -19.91 -5.43
N ARG A 400 -5.41 -20.38 -4.49
CA ARG A 400 -4.17 -21.11 -4.80
C ARG A 400 -4.43 -22.38 -5.64
N GLY A 401 -5.55 -23.05 -5.41
CA GLY A 401 -5.96 -24.25 -6.15
C GLY A 401 -6.54 -23.99 -7.54
N LEU A 402 -6.91 -22.75 -7.88
CA LEU A 402 -7.52 -22.44 -9.17
C LEU A 402 -6.47 -22.35 -10.30
N PRO A 403 -6.75 -22.90 -11.50
CA PRO A 403 -5.91 -22.65 -12.66
C PRO A 403 -5.98 -21.17 -13.06
N GLY A 404 -4.85 -20.60 -13.50
CA GLY A 404 -4.80 -19.20 -13.93
C GLY A 404 -4.90 -18.17 -12.81
N HIS A 405 -4.74 -18.56 -11.53
CA HIS A 405 -4.76 -17.61 -10.40
C HIS A 405 -3.55 -16.67 -10.35
N ARG A 406 -2.49 -16.97 -11.10
CA ARG A 406 -1.23 -16.21 -11.07
C ARG A 406 -1.46 -14.79 -11.58
N LEU A 407 -0.87 -13.83 -10.88
CA LEU A 407 -0.95 -12.42 -11.25
C LEU A 407 0.47 -11.89 -11.49
N SER A 408 0.76 -11.52 -12.73
CA SER A 408 2.04 -10.91 -13.09
C SER A 408 2.28 -9.62 -12.31
N TYR A 409 3.53 -9.20 -12.21
CA TYR A 409 3.87 -7.88 -11.67
C TYR A 409 3.07 -6.78 -12.38
N LYS A 410 2.92 -6.90 -13.71
CA LYS A 410 2.27 -5.89 -14.54
C LYS A 410 0.77 -5.82 -14.30
N ALA A 411 0.08 -6.97 -14.18
CA ALA A 411 -1.32 -7.02 -13.82
C ALA A 411 -1.58 -6.37 -12.45
N ARG A 412 -0.72 -6.68 -11.46
CA ARG A 412 -0.80 -6.09 -10.10
C ARG A 412 -0.45 -4.61 -10.08
N GLU A 413 0.44 -4.15 -10.94
CA GLU A 413 0.72 -2.73 -11.13
C GLU A 413 -0.48 -2.00 -11.75
N ALA A 414 -1.10 -2.59 -12.77
CA ALA A 414 -2.29 -2.04 -13.42
C ALA A 414 -3.43 -1.82 -12.40
N ALA A 415 -3.65 -2.77 -11.49
CA ALA A 415 -4.63 -2.66 -10.39
C ALA A 415 -4.45 -1.42 -9.48
N CYS A 416 -3.28 -0.79 -9.48
CA CYS A 416 -3.00 0.42 -8.69
C CYS A 416 -3.38 1.73 -9.43
N HIS A 417 -3.74 1.66 -10.72
CA HIS A 417 -4.09 2.83 -11.52
C HIS A 417 -5.43 3.45 -11.12
N ALA A 418 -5.53 4.76 -11.32
CA ALA A 418 -6.74 5.54 -11.08
C ALA A 418 -7.59 5.59 -12.35
N ILE A 419 -8.50 4.63 -12.54
CA ILE A 419 -9.34 4.57 -13.75
C ILE A 419 -10.25 5.80 -13.86
N GLU A 420 -10.78 6.31 -12.76
CA GLU A 420 -11.66 7.49 -12.74
C GLU A 420 -10.93 8.76 -13.22
N ASP A 421 -9.71 8.98 -12.75
CA ASP A 421 -8.88 10.10 -13.20
C ASP A 421 -8.46 9.94 -14.67
N TYR A 422 -8.25 8.71 -15.15
CA TYR A 422 -7.94 8.44 -16.54
C TYR A 422 -9.14 8.70 -17.47
N ILE A 423 -10.35 8.27 -17.09
CA ILE A 423 -11.61 8.59 -17.78
C ILE A 423 -11.78 10.10 -17.90
N ARG A 424 -11.54 10.85 -16.82
CA ARG A 424 -11.61 12.31 -16.83
C ARG A 424 -10.62 12.93 -17.82
N ARG A 425 -9.36 12.47 -17.83
CA ARG A 425 -8.34 12.95 -18.78
C ARG A 425 -8.69 12.65 -20.23
N LEU A 426 -9.31 11.51 -20.52
CA LEU A 426 -9.78 11.16 -21.86
C LEU A 426 -10.89 12.12 -22.32
N ARG A 427 -11.86 12.44 -21.46
CA ARG A 427 -12.93 13.39 -21.78
C ARG A 427 -12.45 14.83 -21.94
N GLU A 428 -11.47 15.23 -21.14
CA GLU A 428 -10.81 16.53 -21.23
C GLU A 428 -9.77 16.59 -22.37
N GLU A 429 -9.61 15.50 -23.14
CA GLU A 429 -8.60 15.36 -24.19
C GLU A 429 -7.19 15.77 -23.74
N SER A 430 -6.85 15.41 -22.50
CA SER A 430 -5.67 15.91 -21.81
C SER A 430 -4.39 15.56 -22.56
N GLU A 431 -3.54 16.56 -22.78
CA GLU A 431 -2.22 16.37 -23.37
C GLU A 431 -1.35 15.35 -22.60
N LEU A 432 -1.63 15.12 -21.31
CA LEU A 432 -0.94 14.12 -20.50
C LEU A 432 -0.97 12.71 -21.10
N LEU A 433 -1.99 12.39 -21.90
CA LEU A 433 -2.17 11.09 -22.55
C LEU A 433 -1.04 10.77 -23.54
N ARG A 434 -0.39 11.79 -24.13
CA ARG A 434 0.75 11.59 -25.07
C ARG A 434 1.96 10.93 -24.43
N THR A 435 2.06 11.01 -23.10
CA THR A 435 3.17 10.42 -22.33
C THR A 435 3.30 8.92 -22.56
N HIS A 436 2.20 8.19 -22.77
CA HIS A 436 2.25 6.75 -23.06
C HIS A 436 2.95 6.47 -24.40
N CYS A 437 2.56 7.21 -25.45
CA CYS A 437 3.18 7.10 -26.77
C CYS A 437 4.65 7.53 -26.75
N TYR A 438 4.97 8.61 -26.03
CA TYR A 438 6.36 9.08 -25.86
C TYR A 438 7.24 8.03 -25.18
N ARG A 439 6.76 7.40 -24.10
CA ARG A 439 7.51 6.33 -23.41
C ARG A 439 7.72 5.13 -24.33
N ALA A 440 6.71 4.73 -25.08
CA ALA A 440 6.80 3.60 -26.00
C ALA A 440 7.74 3.87 -27.17
N ALA A 441 7.69 5.08 -27.72
CA ALA A 441 8.60 5.49 -28.78
C ALA A 441 10.04 5.53 -28.28
N LEU A 442 10.29 6.11 -27.10
CA LEU A 442 11.62 6.17 -26.49
C LEU A 442 12.18 4.77 -26.20
N GLU A 443 11.37 3.85 -25.67
CA GLU A 443 11.77 2.45 -25.45
C GLU A 443 12.26 1.77 -26.75
N SER A 444 11.66 2.10 -27.90
CA SER A 444 12.08 1.54 -29.19
C SER A 444 13.49 1.95 -29.56
N PHE A 445 13.81 3.25 -29.45
CA PHE A 445 15.17 3.74 -29.72
C PHE A 445 16.21 3.25 -28.70
N ILE A 446 15.80 3.10 -27.43
CA ILE A 446 16.65 2.50 -26.40
C ILE A 446 17.00 1.06 -26.79
N ARG A 447 15.99 0.25 -27.13
CA ARG A 447 16.20 -1.16 -27.49
C ARG A 447 17.00 -1.35 -28.77
N ASP A 448 16.86 -0.46 -29.76
CA ASP A 448 17.67 -0.50 -30.98
C ASP A 448 19.17 -0.28 -30.67
N THR A 449 19.46 0.60 -29.72
CA THR A 449 20.84 0.95 -29.34
C THR A 449 21.43 -0.05 -28.34
N ARG A 450 20.60 -0.51 -27.40
CA ARG A 450 20.95 -1.40 -26.30
C ARG A 450 19.84 -2.43 -26.10
N PRO A 451 19.86 -3.55 -26.85
CA PRO A 451 18.84 -4.59 -26.76
C PRO A 451 18.73 -5.24 -25.37
N ASP A 452 19.79 -5.16 -24.56
CA ASP A 452 19.85 -5.61 -23.17
C ASP A 452 19.03 -4.71 -22.22
N LEU A 453 18.84 -3.43 -22.55
CA LEU A 453 18.09 -2.47 -21.74
C LEU A 453 16.58 -2.56 -22.02
N ARG A 454 15.98 -3.70 -21.65
CA ARG A 454 14.53 -3.91 -21.76
C ARG A 454 13.81 -3.31 -20.55
N ARG A 455 12.74 -2.53 -20.81
CA ARG A 455 11.88 -1.89 -19.79
C ARG A 455 12.68 -1.00 -18.85
N ALA A 456 13.62 -0.25 -19.39
CA ALA A 456 14.50 0.59 -18.60
C ALA A 456 13.67 1.58 -17.75
N GLY A 457 13.99 1.65 -16.46
CA GLY A 457 13.26 2.45 -15.48
C GLY A 457 13.46 3.96 -15.67
N ILE A 458 12.83 4.56 -16.67
CA ILE A 458 12.92 6.01 -16.90
C ILE A 458 12.05 6.71 -15.86
N GLN A 459 12.72 7.39 -14.92
CA GLN A 459 12.07 8.27 -13.95
C GLN A 459 11.17 9.29 -14.67
N THR A 460 10.14 9.80 -14.00
CA THR A 460 9.21 10.77 -14.58
C THR A 460 9.93 12.04 -15.06
N ILE A 461 9.69 12.43 -16.31
CA ILE A 461 10.14 13.72 -16.87
C ILE A 461 9.06 14.74 -16.56
N LYS A 462 9.44 15.83 -15.87
CA LYS A 462 8.50 16.88 -15.46
C LYS A 462 7.94 17.56 -16.70
N LYS A 463 6.62 17.78 -16.72
CA LYS A 463 5.90 18.45 -17.83
C LYS A 463 6.17 17.83 -19.21
N ALA A 464 6.38 16.51 -19.28
CA ALA A 464 6.67 15.80 -20.53
C ALA A 464 5.66 16.09 -21.66
N HIS A 465 4.38 16.30 -21.31
CA HIS A 465 3.32 16.64 -22.25
C HIS A 465 3.53 17.99 -22.96
N LEU A 466 4.27 18.93 -22.38
CA LEU A 466 4.57 20.24 -22.98
C LEU A 466 5.82 20.22 -23.87
N LEU A 467 6.51 19.08 -23.95
CA LEU A 467 7.77 18.96 -24.69
C LEU A 467 7.52 18.34 -26.07
N PRO A 468 8.22 18.80 -27.11
CA PRO A 468 8.42 18.00 -28.31
C PRO A 468 9.07 16.67 -27.96
N PHE A 469 8.80 15.62 -28.75
CA PHE A 469 9.34 14.29 -28.49
C PHE A 469 10.88 14.27 -28.45
N THR A 470 11.54 15.03 -29.33
CA THR A 470 13.01 15.12 -29.39
C THR A 470 13.60 15.65 -28.08
N GLU A 471 13.01 16.68 -27.48
CA GLU A 471 13.43 17.22 -26.18
C GLU A 471 13.10 16.26 -25.04
N TYR A 472 11.95 15.59 -25.10
CA TYR A 472 11.61 14.52 -24.16
C TYR A 472 12.65 13.39 -24.18
N ALA A 473 13.04 12.91 -25.36
CA ALA A 473 14.04 11.88 -25.53
C ALA A 473 15.42 12.34 -25.05
N ARG A 474 15.83 13.57 -25.37
CA ARG A 474 17.09 14.18 -24.88
C ARG A 474 17.21 14.18 -23.36
N LEU A 475 16.09 14.37 -22.64
CA LEU A 475 16.03 14.31 -21.17
C LEU A 475 15.90 12.89 -20.60
N GLY A 476 15.40 11.94 -21.40
CA GLY A 476 15.16 10.56 -21.01
C GLY A 476 16.37 9.64 -21.20
N LEU A 477 17.06 9.75 -22.34
CA LEU A 477 18.21 8.91 -22.72
C LEU A 477 19.34 8.90 -21.67
N PRO A 478 19.74 10.04 -21.08
CA PRO A 478 20.79 10.04 -20.05
C PRO A 478 20.41 9.23 -18.80
N ARG A 479 19.11 9.07 -18.51
CA ARG A 479 18.62 8.31 -17.34
C ARG A 479 18.83 6.81 -17.47
N VAL A 480 19.13 6.34 -18.68
CA VAL A 480 19.43 4.93 -18.99
C VAL A 480 20.86 4.75 -19.49
N GLY A 481 21.72 5.77 -19.30
CA GLY A 481 23.13 5.72 -19.70
C GLY A 481 23.37 5.92 -21.20
N LEU A 482 22.40 6.44 -21.95
CA LEU A 482 22.54 6.73 -23.38
C LEU A 482 22.80 8.23 -23.64
N PRO A 483 23.50 8.57 -24.74
CA PRO A 483 23.82 9.95 -25.06
C PRO A 483 22.54 10.76 -25.36
N PRO A 484 22.42 12.01 -24.87
CA PRO A 484 21.25 12.85 -25.10
C PRO A 484 21.03 13.20 -26.57
N GLY A 485 22.09 13.20 -27.39
CA GLY A 485 22.06 13.47 -28.82
C GLY A 485 22.01 12.21 -29.68
N LEU A 486 21.51 11.08 -29.16
CA LEU A 486 21.30 9.87 -29.95
C LEU A 486 20.51 10.23 -31.23
N PRO A 487 20.96 9.83 -32.42
CA PRO A 487 20.24 10.14 -33.65
C PRO A 487 18.88 9.45 -33.64
N LEU A 488 17.81 10.24 -33.69
CA LEU A 488 16.43 9.76 -33.79
C LEU A 488 15.96 10.06 -35.22
N ASP A 489 15.60 9.02 -35.97
CA ASP A 489 15.03 9.19 -37.31
C ASP A 489 13.69 9.95 -37.24
N PRO A 490 13.60 11.18 -37.80
CA PRO A 490 12.39 12.00 -37.72
C PRO A 490 11.18 11.34 -38.37
N GLN A 491 11.36 10.59 -39.47
CA GLN A 491 10.24 9.95 -40.17
C GLN A 491 9.65 8.83 -39.32
N ARG A 492 10.51 8.02 -38.71
CA ARG A 492 10.09 6.97 -37.78
C ARG A 492 9.44 7.53 -36.52
N VAL A 493 10.00 8.61 -35.94
CA VAL A 493 9.37 9.30 -34.80
C VAL A 493 7.96 9.74 -35.18
N GLU A 494 7.79 10.44 -36.29
CA GLU A 494 6.49 10.91 -36.75
C GLU A 494 5.51 9.74 -36.94
N ALA A 495 5.92 8.68 -37.65
CA ALA A 495 5.10 7.50 -37.88
C ALA A 495 4.64 6.84 -36.57
N MET A 496 5.47 6.80 -35.53
CA MET A 496 5.11 6.26 -34.21
C MET A 496 4.14 7.19 -33.47
N LEU A 497 4.38 8.50 -33.49
CA LEU A 497 3.51 9.48 -32.82
C LEU A 497 2.12 9.57 -33.46
N GLN A 498 2.00 9.34 -34.78
CA GLN A 498 0.71 9.21 -35.46
C GLN A 498 -0.14 8.03 -34.94
N GLN A 499 0.49 7.03 -34.31
CA GLN A 499 -0.23 5.92 -33.67
C GLN A 499 -0.64 6.17 -32.22
N GLN A 500 -0.53 7.40 -31.71
CA GLN A 500 -0.89 7.75 -30.33
C GLN A 500 -2.29 7.28 -29.93
N GLY A 501 -3.28 7.42 -30.82
CA GLY A 501 -4.64 6.94 -30.58
C GLY A 501 -4.69 5.45 -30.27
N ARG A 502 -3.97 4.64 -31.05
CA ARG A 502 -3.86 3.18 -30.84
C ARG A 502 -3.20 2.82 -29.51
N VAL A 503 -2.15 3.55 -29.12
CA VAL A 503 -1.48 3.38 -27.81
C VAL A 503 -2.46 3.64 -26.67
N VAL A 504 -3.24 4.74 -26.76
CA VAL A 504 -4.23 5.12 -25.75
C VAL A 504 -5.36 4.10 -25.65
N VAL A 505 -5.89 3.64 -26.78
CA VAL A 505 -6.94 2.61 -26.81
C VAL A 505 -6.44 1.29 -26.22
N TYR A 506 -5.25 0.83 -26.62
CA TYR A 506 -4.67 -0.40 -26.11
C TYR A 506 -4.45 -0.32 -24.59
N PHE A 507 -3.88 0.79 -24.11
CA PHE A 507 -3.73 1.01 -22.66
C PHE A 507 -5.09 1.02 -21.93
N SER A 508 -6.13 1.55 -22.55
CA SER A 508 -7.50 1.54 -22.00
C SER A 508 -8.06 0.12 -21.88
N LEU A 509 -7.81 -0.76 -22.84
CA LEU A 509 -8.18 -2.18 -22.75
C LEU A 509 -7.46 -2.88 -21.59
N SER A 510 -6.15 -2.65 -21.42
CA SER A 510 -5.41 -3.16 -20.26
C SER A 510 -5.94 -2.58 -18.94
N LEU A 511 -6.30 -1.30 -18.92
CA LEU A 511 -6.85 -0.63 -17.73
C LEU A 511 -8.23 -1.14 -17.35
N LEU A 512 -9.02 -1.64 -18.32
CA LEU A 512 -10.31 -2.26 -18.07
C LEU A 512 -10.21 -3.54 -17.23
N LEU A 513 -9.06 -4.23 -17.29
CA LEU A 513 -8.77 -5.41 -16.47
C LEU A 513 -8.26 -5.06 -15.06
N ALA A 514 -7.83 -3.82 -14.82
CA ALA A 514 -7.25 -3.43 -13.53
C ALA A 514 -8.21 -3.65 -12.32
N PRO A 515 -9.50 -3.27 -12.38
CA PRO A 515 -10.45 -3.54 -11.29
C PRO A 515 -10.72 -5.04 -11.09
N VAL A 516 -10.62 -5.84 -12.16
CA VAL A 516 -10.78 -7.30 -12.10
C VAL A 516 -9.63 -7.93 -11.31
N VAL A 517 -8.40 -7.47 -11.56
CA VAL A 517 -7.20 -7.88 -10.80
C VAL A 517 -7.34 -7.47 -9.33
N GLU A 518 -7.69 -6.20 -9.05
CA GLU A 518 -7.91 -5.72 -7.68
C GLU A 518 -8.96 -6.58 -6.95
N THR A 519 -10.06 -6.91 -7.64
CA THR A 519 -11.13 -7.78 -7.10
C THR A 519 -10.61 -9.14 -6.73
N LEU A 520 -9.80 -9.79 -7.57
CA LEU A 520 -9.25 -11.11 -7.26
C LEU A 520 -8.35 -11.09 -6.02
N VAL A 521 -7.49 -10.08 -5.87
CA VAL A 521 -6.62 -9.97 -4.69
C VAL A 521 -7.44 -9.67 -3.42
N LEU A 522 -8.49 -8.87 -3.50
CA LEU A 522 -9.36 -8.59 -2.34
C LEU A 522 -10.24 -9.80 -1.99
N LEU A 523 -10.75 -10.51 -2.98
CA LEU A 523 -11.55 -11.73 -2.80
C LEU A 523 -10.71 -12.87 -2.21
N ASP A 524 -9.46 -13.03 -2.63
CA ASP A 524 -8.52 -13.98 -2.03
C ASP A 524 -8.38 -13.77 -0.51
N ARG A 525 -8.27 -12.52 -0.06
CA ARG A 525 -8.23 -12.18 1.37
C ARG A 525 -9.54 -12.48 2.09
N MET A 526 -10.67 -12.22 1.45
CA MET A 526 -11.99 -12.54 2.01
C MET A 526 -12.17 -14.05 2.19
N ILE A 527 -11.76 -14.84 1.18
CA ILE A 527 -11.82 -16.30 1.23
C ILE A 527 -10.84 -16.84 2.28
N TYR A 528 -9.64 -16.27 2.39
CA TYR A 528 -8.69 -16.64 3.46
C TYR A 528 -9.29 -16.46 4.86
N LEU A 529 -9.98 -15.35 5.12
CA LEU A 529 -10.67 -15.14 6.39
C LEU A 529 -11.80 -16.15 6.60
N GLN A 530 -12.57 -16.42 5.54
CA GLN A 530 -13.67 -17.39 5.55
C GLN A 530 -13.17 -18.82 5.83
N GLU A 531 -12.03 -19.22 5.26
CA GLU A 531 -11.35 -20.51 5.53
C GLU A 531 -10.92 -20.63 7.01
N ASN A 532 -10.65 -19.50 7.66
CA ASN A 532 -10.31 -19.43 9.09
C ASN A 532 -11.54 -19.13 9.98
N GLY A 533 -12.76 -19.35 9.48
CA GLY A 533 -13.99 -19.21 10.25
C GLY A 533 -14.36 -17.76 10.60
N VAL A 534 -13.80 -16.78 9.90
CA VAL A 534 -14.07 -15.36 10.15
C VAL A 534 -14.81 -14.74 8.97
N ASP A 535 -16.00 -14.20 9.26
CA ASP A 535 -16.73 -13.39 8.29
C ASP A 535 -16.04 -12.06 8.03
N SER A 536 -16.09 -11.63 6.78
CA SER A 536 -15.49 -10.38 6.35
C SER A 536 -16.40 -9.61 5.39
N ARG A 537 -16.14 -8.32 5.29
CA ARG A 537 -16.85 -7.40 4.41
C ARG A 537 -15.88 -6.47 3.73
N LEU A 538 -16.11 -6.26 2.43
CA LEU A 538 -15.42 -5.23 1.68
C LEU A 538 -16.30 -3.97 1.57
N VAL A 539 -15.78 -2.83 1.99
CA VAL A 539 -16.50 -1.55 2.01
C VAL A 539 -15.83 -0.58 1.03
N PRO A 540 -16.51 -0.13 -0.05
CA PRO A 540 -16.04 0.98 -0.88
C PRO A 540 -16.21 2.29 -0.09
N LEU A 541 -15.27 2.56 0.82
CA LEU A 541 -15.36 3.60 1.83
C LEU A 541 -14.95 4.98 1.30
N PHE A 542 -13.92 5.01 0.46
CA PHE A 542 -13.41 6.28 -0.08
C PHE A 542 -14.10 6.64 -1.39
N ASP A 543 -14.12 7.92 -1.71
CA ASP A 543 -14.52 8.39 -3.04
C ASP A 543 -13.45 7.97 -4.06
N PRO A 544 -13.77 7.12 -5.05
CA PRO A 544 -12.79 6.61 -6.00
C PRO A 544 -12.19 7.71 -6.90
N ASN A 545 -12.87 8.84 -7.10
CA ASN A 545 -12.32 9.98 -7.85
C ASN A 545 -11.16 10.66 -7.10
N PHE A 546 -11.11 10.48 -5.79
CA PHE A 546 -10.17 11.16 -4.91
C PHE A 546 -9.14 10.20 -4.30
N SER A 547 -9.60 9.05 -3.82
CA SER A 547 -8.77 7.90 -3.47
C SER A 547 -9.17 6.66 -4.26
N PRO A 548 -8.47 6.37 -5.37
CA PRO A 548 -8.79 5.23 -6.23
C PRO A 548 -8.66 3.85 -5.55
N ARG A 549 -7.92 3.72 -4.45
CA ARG A 549 -7.87 2.45 -3.70
C ARG A 549 -8.90 2.58 -2.60
N ASN A 550 -10.15 2.41 -2.99
CA ASN A 550 -11.29 2.91 -2.23
C ASN A 550 -11.93 1.86 -1.32
N PHE A 551 -11.47 0.61 -1.40
CA PHE A 551 -11.95 -0.49 -0.60
C PHE A 551 -11.24 -0.60 0.75
N VAL A 552 -12.00 -0.96 1.77
CA VAL A 552 -11.52 -1.34 3.10
C VAL A 552 -12.07 -2.72 3.42
N LEU A 553 -11.18 -3.66 3.72
CA LEU A 553 -11.56 -4.97 4.24
C LEU A 553 -11.80 -4.83 5.74
N VAL A 554 -12.97 -5.26 6.20
CA VAL A 554 -13.38 -5.24 7.61
C VAL A 554 -13.70 -6.66 8.03
N ALA A 555 -13.26 -7.07 9.22
CA ALA A 555 -13.62 -8.35 9.81
C ALA A 555 -13.69 -8.26 11.34
N LEU A 556 -14.47 -9.15 11.95
CA LEU A 556 -14.74 -9.21 13.38
C LEU A 556 -14.68 -10.67 13.84
N LYS A 557 -14.08 -10.92 15.00
CA LYS A 557 -14.17 -12.23 15.67
C LYS A 557 -15.36 -12.24 16.62
N ALA A 558 -16.10 -13.35 16.66
CA ALA A 558 -17.13 -13.59 17.67
C ALA A 558 -16.52 -13.59 19.07
N ARG A 559 -17.25 -13.12 20.09
CA ARG A 559 -16.81 -13.28 21.49
C ARG A 559 -16.90 -14.78 21.80
N GLY A 560 -15.76 -15.33 22.24
CA GLY A 560 -15.68 -16.71 22.70
C GLY A 560 -16.46 -16.90 23.99
#